data_AF-A0A7W1GC39-F1
#
_entry.id   AF-A0A7W1GC39-F1
#
_cell.length_a   1.000
_cell.length_b   1.000
_cell.length_c   1.000
_cell.angle_alpha   90.00
_cell.angle_beta   90.00
_cell.angle_gamma   90.00
#
_symmetry.space_group_name_H-M   'P 1'
#
loop_
_entity.id
_entity.type
_entity.pdbx_description
1 polymer ?
#
loop_
_entity_poly.entity_id
_entity_poly.type
_entity_poly.pdbx_seq_one_letter_code
_entity_poly.pdbx_strand_id
1 'polypeptide(L)'
;SFAVFAEGTRARPGQLLPFKKGAFYMAIEADVPIVPVAMKNTDMLMGKGTGVSRPGTIEMVILPPVPTAGLVTDEDVERLIQTVRARIARELQT
;
A
#
# COMPACT_ATOMS: atom_id res chain seq x y z
N SER A 1 -2.11 16.92 -0.54
CA SER A 1 -1.83 15.50 -0.22
C SER A 1 -2.42 14.62 -1.30
N PHE A 2 -1.87 13.43 -1.54
CA PHE A 2 -2.39 12.45 -2.49
C PHE A 2 -2.29 11.03 -1.91
N ALA A 3 -3.05 10.09 -2.46
CA ALA A 3 -3.02 8.68 -2.05
C ALA A 3 -2.80 7.81 -3.29
N VAL A 4 -2.07 6.70 -3.12
CA VAL A 4 -1.77 5.76 -4.22
C VAL A 4 -1.99 4.33 -3.75
N PHE A 5 -2.73 3.57 -4.56
CA PHE A 5 -2.72 2.11 -4.46
C PHE A 5 -1.49 1.57 -5.19
N ALA A 6 -0.43 1.26 -4.44
CA ALA A 6 0.86 0.89 -5.00
C ALA A 6 0.82 -0.36 -5.91
N GLU A 7 -0.15 -1.26 -5.72
CA GLU A 7 -0.40 -2.42 -6.58
C GLU A 7 -0.87 -2.02 -8.00
N GLY A 8 -1.47 -0.85 -8.15
CA GLY A 8 -1.98 -0.31 -9.42
C GLY A 8 -3.22 -1.01 -9.97
N THR A 9 -3.77 -2.00 -9.26
CA THR A 9 -5.04 -2.66 -9.54
C THR A 9 -5.55 -3.36 -8.28
N ARG A 10 -6.84 -3.69 -8.22
CA ARG A 10 -7.41 -4.50 -7.13
C ARG A 10 -6.85 -5.94 -7.20
N ALA A 11 -6.53 -6.50 -6.04
CA ALA A 11 -6.17 -7.90 -5.88
C ALA A 11 -7.42 -8.81 -5.87
N ARG A 12 -7.21 -10.13 -5.94
CA ARG A 12 -8.26 -11.10 -5.56
C ARG A 12 -8.28 -11.25 -4.04
N PRO A 13 -9.35 -11.79 -3.45
CA PRO A 13 -9.44 -11.93 -2.00
C PRO A 13 -8.23 -12.63 -1.37
N GLY A 14 -7.75 -12.06 -0.26
CA GLY A 14 -6.59 -12.57 0.50
C GLY A 14 -5.23 -12.38 -0.18
N GLN A 15 -5.14 -11.61 -1.27
CA GLN A 15 -3.89 -11.35 -1.97
C GLN A 15 -3.40 -9.92 -1.73
N LEU A 16 -2.08 -9.77 -1.59
CA LEU A 16 -1.37 -8.49 -1.65
C LEU A 16 -0.38 -8.53 -2.82
N LEU A 17 -0.68 -7.82 -3.91
CA LEU A 17 0.12 -7.85 -5.13
C LEU A 17 1.49 -7.15 -4.92
N PRO A 18 2.42 -7.30 -5.87
CA PRO A 18 3.64 -6.52 -5.90
C PRO A 18 3.35 -5.03 -6.03
N PHE A 19 4.17 -4.20 -5.36
CA PHE A 19 4.05 -2.75 -5.42
C PHE A 19 4.86 -2.19 -6.58
N LYS A 20 4.29 -1.20 -7.28
CA LYS A 20 4.94 -0.48 -8.38
C LYS A 20 5.81 0.64 -7.83
N LYS A 21 6.96 0.88 -8.49
CA LYS A 21 7.97 1.83 -8.00
C LYS A 21 7.58 3.31 -8.08
N GLY A 22 6.70 3.69 -9.01
CA GLY A 22 6.45 5.11 -9.34
C GLY A 22 6.08 6.00 -8.15
N ALA A 23 5.24 5.50 -7.23
CA ALA A 23 4.86 6.25 -6.02
C ALA A 23 6.04 6.49 -5.06
N PHE A 24 6.99 5.57 -5.04
CA PHE A 24 8.15 5.62 -4.16
C PHE A 24 9.20 6.59 -4.70
N TYR A 25 9.43 6.60 -6.02
CA TYR A 25 10.24 7.64 -6.66
C TYR A 25 9.66 9.04 -6.39
N MET A 26 8.35 9.23 -6.58
CA MET A 26 7.72 10.54 -6.30
C MET A 26 7.88 10.98 -4.85
N ALA A 27 7.77 10.06 -3.88
CA ALA A 27 7.92 10.39 -2.47
C ALA A 27 9.36 10.77 -2.12
N ILE A 28 10.35 10.07 -2.70
CA ILE A 28 11.77 10.38 -2.52
C ILE A 28 12.12 11.72 -3.17
N GLU A 29 11.71 11.95 -4.42
CA GLU A 29 11.98 13.20 -5.16
C GLU A 29 11.37 14.42 -4.48
N ALA A 30 10.18 14.27 -3.89
CA ALA A 30 9.53 15.33 -3.11
C ALA A 30 10.05 15.45 -1.67
N ASP A 31 10.95 14.56 -1.22
CA ASP A 31 11.44 14.45 0.15
C ASP A 31 10.32 14.43 1.21
N VAL A 32 9.28 13.63 0.96
CA VAL A 32 8.11 13.48 1.85
C VAL A 32 7.93 12.04 2.35
N PRO A 33 7.58 11.85 3.63
CA PRO A 33 7.39 10.51 4.17
C PRO A 33 6.17 9.82 3.55
N ILE A 34 6.26 8.49 3.43
CA ILE A 34 5.14 7.64 3.01
C ILE A 34 4.37 7.21 4.26
N VAL A 35 3.05 7.36 4.26
CA VAL A 35 2.17 6.83 5.31
C VAL A 35 1.51 5.54 4.80
N PRO A 36 1.92 4.35 5.27
CA PRO A 36 1.31 3.11 4.82
C PRO A 36 -0.10 2.95 5.41
N VAL A 37 -1.04 2.46 4.61
CA VAL A 37 -2.42 2.17 5.05
C VAL A 37 -2.77 0.75 4.66
N ALA A 38 -3.19 -0.06 5.63
CA ALA A 38 -3.74 -1.40 5.38
C ALA A 38 -5.27 -1.32 5.33
N MET A 39 -5.88 -1.89 4.30
CA MET A 39 -7.34 -1.95 4.13
C MET A 39 -7.81 -3.40 4.22
N LYS A 40 -8.60 -3.73 5.22
CA LYS A 40 -9.14 -5.09 5.43
C LYS A 40 -10.58 -5.19 4.93
N ASN A 41 -11.00 -6.40 4.57
CA ASN A 41 -12.35 -6.80 4.13
C ASN A 41 -12.87 -6.18 2.81
N THR A 42 -12.22 -5.15 2.26
CA THR A 42 -12.64 -4.50 1.01
C THR A 42 -12.72 -5.46 -0.18
N ASP A 43 -11.81 -6.42 -0.23
CA ASP A 43 -11.71 -7.47 -1.24
C ASP A 43 -12.88 -8.47 -1.18
N MET A 44 -13.44 -8.72 0.00
CA MET A 44 -14.61 -9.57 0.21
C MET A 44 -15.92 -8.82 -0.05
N LEU A 45 -16.00 -7.54 0.35
CA LEU A 45 -17.20 -6.71 0.22
C LEU A 45 -17.39 -6.18 -1.20
N MET A 46 -16.30 -5.84 -1.89
CA MET A 46 -16.28 -5.22 -3.23
C MET A 46 -15.24 -5.86 -4.16
N GLY A 47 -15.22 -7.20 -4.17
CA GLY A 47 -14.20 -7.99 -4.86
C GLY A 47 -14.09 -7.72 -6.36
N LYS A 48 -12.86 -7.84 -6.88
CA LYS A 48 -12.54 -7.62 -8.30
C LYS A 48 -13.39 -8.50 -9.21
N GLY A 49 -14.03 -7.88 -10.20
CA GLY A 49 -14.81 -8.57 -11.24
C GLY A 49 -16.16 -9.11 -10.77
N THR A 50 -16.52 -8.91 -9.50
CA THR A 50 -17.81 -9.41 -8.98
C THR A 50 -18.99 -8.55 -9.41
N GLY A 51 -18.77 -7.24 -9.59
CA GLY A 51 -19.85 -6.28 -9.86
C GLY A 51 -20.80 -6.07 -8.68
N VAL A 52 -20.48 -6.62 -7.51
CA VAL A 52 -21.34 -6.60 -6.32
C VAL A 52 -20.66 -5.76 -5.23
N SER A 53 -21.48 -5.00 -4.50
CA SER A 53 -21.10 -4.34 -3.26
C SER A 53 -21.97 -4.90 -2.14
N ARG A 54 -21.35 -5.45 -1.10
CA ARG A 54 -22.05 -6.00 0.07
C ARG A 54 -21.92 -5.05 1.27
N PRO A 55 -22.97 -4.90 2.09
CA PRO A 55 -22.85 -4.19 3.36
C PRO A 55 -21.90 -4.95 4.29
N GLY A 56 -21.12 -4.20 5.07
CA GLY A 56 -20.14 -4.74 6.01
C GLY A 56 -19.19 -3.66 6.49
N THR A 57 -18.21 -4.06 7.29
CA THR A 57 -17.24 -3.15 7.91
C THR A 57 -15.91 -3.19 7.16
N ILE A 58 -15.46 -2.03 6.69
CA ILE A 58 -14.10 -1.83 6.17
C ILE A 58 -13.25 -1.31 7.31
N GLU A 59 -12.15 -2.00 7.60
CA GLU A 59 -11.15 -1.53 8.55
C GLU A 59 -9.99 -0.91 7.79
N MET A 60 -9.61 0.30 8.19
CA MET A 60 -8.46 1.02 7.66
C MET A 60 -7.48 1.29 8.80
N VAL A 61 -6.30 0.70 8.71
CA VAL A 61 -5.25 0.85 9.72
C VAL A 61 -4.17 1.75 9.15
N ILE A 62 -4.01 2.94 9.73
CA ILE A 62 -2.97 3.91 9.38
C ILE A 62 -1.72 3.54 10.16
N LEU A 63 -0.65 3.20 9.46
CA LEU A 63 0.61 2.77 10.05
C LEU A 63 1.57 3.96 10.23
N PRO A 64 2.59 3.82 11.10
CA PRO A 64 3.58 4.87 11.29
C PRO A 64 4.27 5.28 9.98
N PRO A 65 4.52 6.60 9.76
CA PRO A 65 5.20 7.08 8.57
C PRO A 65 6.56 6.42 8.35
N VAL A 66 6.93 6.25 7.09
CA VAL A 66 8.25 5.77 6.65
C VAL A 66 8.99 6.94 6.02
N PRO A 67 10.12 7.38 6.61
CA PRO A 67 10.87 8.50 6.09
C PRO A 67 11.54 8.17 4.76
N THR A 68 11.69 9.19 3.91
CA THR A 68 12.38 9.13 2.61
C THR A 68 13.69 9.94 2.60
N ALA A 69 13.95 10.70 3.67
CA ALA A 69 15.11 11.59 3.75
C ALA A 69 16.42 10.84 3.53
N GLY A 70 17.22 11.34 2.59
CA GLY A 70 18.54 10.79 2.25
C GLY A 70 18.53 9.53 1.39
N LEU A 71 17.35 9.04 0.95
CA LEU A 71 17.26 7.96 -0.03
C LEU A 71 17.50 8.52 -1.42
N VAL A 72 18.41 7.92 -2.20
CA VAL A 72 18.79 8.45 -3.52
C VAL A 72 19.02 7.39 -4.58
N THR A 73 19.26 6.13 -4.21
CA THR A 73 19.58 5.05 -5.17
C THR A 73 18.38 4.19 -5.52
N ASP A 74 18.49 3.41 -6.60
CA ASP A 74 17.49 2.41 -6.95
C ASP A 74 17.38 1.31 -5.88
N GLU A 75 18.49 0.94 -5.22
CA GLU A 75 18.43 0.00 -4.08
C GLU A 75 17.65 0.58 -2.89
N ASP A 76 17.75 1.89 -2.64
CA ASP A 76 16.98 2.55 -1.60
C ASP A 76 15.48 2.51 -1.91
N VAL A 77 15.11 2.73 -3.17
CA VAL A 77 13.72 2.61 -3.64
C VAL A 77 13.20 1.19 -3.42
N GLU A 78 13.97 0.16 -3.80
CA GLU A 78 13.59 -1.24 -3.57
C GLU A 78 13.43 -1.55 -2.08
N ARG A 79 14.36 -1.09 -1.24
CA ARG A 79 14.29 -1.29 0.21
C ARG A 79 13.06 -0.59 0.81
N LEU A 80 12.72 0.61 0.32
CA LEU A 80 11.56 1.35 0.75
C LEU A 80 10.26 0.62 0.37
N ILE A 81 10.18 0.11 -0.87
CA ILE A 81 9.05 -0.71 -1.34
C ILE A 81 8.86 -1.94 -0.46
N GLN A 82 9.93 -2.69 -0.22
CA GLN A 82 9.91 -3.89 0.62
C GLN A 82 9.47 -3.57 2.05
N THR A 83 9.99 -2.49 2.62
CA THR A 83 9.64 -2.03 3.97
C THR A 83 8.16 -1.68 4.09
N VAL A 84 7.65 -0.84 3.18
CA VAL A 84 6.24 -0.41 3.19
C VAL A 84 5.31 -1.60 2.95
N ARG A 85 5.62 -2.44 1.96
CA ARG A 85 4.83 -3.65 1.67
C ARG A 85 4.83 -4.63 2.84
N ALA A 86 5.96 -4.86 3.49
CA ALA A 86 6.06 -5.77 4.63
C ALA A 86 5.25 -5.28 5.85
N ARG A 87 5.25 -3.96 6.11
CA ARG A 87 4.42 -3.37 7.18
C ARG A 87 2.93 -3.58 6.92
N ILE A 88 2.48 -3.30 5.69
CA ILE A 88 1.08 -3.54 5.29
C ILE A 88 0.74 -5.04 5.35
N ALA A 89 1.60 -5.91 4.82
CA ALA A 89 1.38 -7.36 4.82
C ALA A 89 1.22 -7.92 6.24
N ARG A 90 2.03 -7.44 7.19
CA ARG A 90 1.93 -7.83 8.60
C ARG A 90 0.60 -7.41 9.21
N GLU A 91 0.15 -6.19 8.92
CA GLU A 91 -1.12 -5.68 9.43
C GLU A 91 -2.32 -6.45 8.86
N LEU A 92 -2.27 -6.85 7.58
CA LEU A 92 -3.33 -7.64 6.95
C LEU A 92 -3.46 -9.07 7.52
N GLN A 93 -2.48 -9.55 8.28
CA GLN A 93 -2.50 -10.87 8.92
C GLN A 93 -3.08 -10.84 10.35
N THR A 94 -3.39 -9.65 10.87
CA THR A 94 -3.98 -9.44 12.20
C THR A 94 -5.49 -9.30 12.09
#